data_AF-A0A5C6D786-F1
#
_entry.id   AF-A0A5C6D786-F1
#
_cell.length_a   1.000
_cell.length_b   1.000
_cell.length_c   1.000
_cell.angle_alpha   90.00
_cell.angle_beta   90.00
_cell.angle_gamma   90.00
#
_symmetry.space_group_name_H-M   'P 1'
#
loop_
_entity.id
_entity.type
_entity.pdbx_description
1 polymer ?
#
loop_
_entity_poly.entity_id
_entity_poly.type
_entity_poly.pdbx_seq_one_letter_code
_entity_poly.pdbx_strand_id
1 'polypeptide(L)'
;MTIHYRDDSDHVTHQVWAQQQASSCAIASIWMARNQALQMTVNEAEWALAWRTYHQVVAGLVAVPEAPAPMSLSPGAHQNNQETFGNMFANFGTFMGQVAQAIRNDGLTVTHLTNFTRGNTVDGARLSDTAPAIVLLGWYEGSTRNGGHFIVASRRATSGKIVYLDPAGGRLRELGVGPVYLGNGRFEQIIYITA
;
A
#
# COMPACT_ATOMS: atom_id res chain seq x y z
N MET A 1 14.36 -4.68 -6.25
CA MET A 1 13.64 -3.59 -5.58
C MET A 1 14.23 -2.26 -6.01
N THR A 2 13.39 -1.27 -6.30
CA THR A 2 13.84 0.11 -6.58
C THR A 2 13.14 1.05 -5.59
N ILE A 3 13.92 1.74 -4.75
CA ILE A 3 13.43 2.82 -3.87
C ILE A 3 13.86 4.14 -4.47
N HIS A 4 12.92 5.05 -4.69
CA HIS A 4 13.18 6.41 -5.10
C HIS A 4 13.12 7.34 -3.90
N TYR A 5 14.02 8.31 -3.85
CA TYR A 5 13.91 9.46 -2.97
C TYR A 5 13.18 10.57 -3.72
N ARG A 6 12.07 11.06 -3.16
CA ARG A 6 11.21 12.06 -3.78
C ARG A 6 10.90 13.16 -2.76
N ASP A 7 11.08 14.40 -3.15
CA ASP A 7 10.76 15.53 -2.28
C ASP A 7 9.33 16.00 -2.56
N ASP A 8 8.61 16.36 -1.49
CA ASP A 8 7.36 17.12 -1.59
C ASP A 8 7.63 18.63 -1.67
N SER A 9 6.56 19.42 -1.75
CA SER A 9 6.60 20.88 -1.83
C SER A 9 7.09 21.56 -0.55
N ASP A 10 7.16 20.84 0.57
CA ASP A 10 7.75 21.30 1.83
C ASP A 10 9.25 20.91 1.92
N HIS A 11 9.82 20.33 0.87
CA HIS A 11 11.19 19.79 0.83
C HIS A 11 11.43 18.63 1.80
N VAL A 12 10.38 17.90 2.19
CA VAL A 12 10.53 16.65 2.94
C VAL A 12 10.78 15.51 1.96
N THR A 13 11.88 14.78 2.16
CA THR A 13 12.25 13.63 1.33
C THR A 13 11.53 12.37 1.79
N HIS A 14 10.85 11.71 0.85
CA HIS A 14 10.12 10.46 1.04
C HIS A 14 10.81 9.30 0.36
N GLN A 15 10.80 8.12 1.01
CA GLN A 15 11.20 6.86 0.39
C GLN A 15 10.00 6.23 -0.31
N VAL A 16 10.01 6.23 -1.64
CA VAL A 16 8.92 5.68 -2.45
C VAL A 16 9.36 4.39 -3.14
N TRP A 17 8.76 3.28 -2.73
CA TRP A 17 8.99 1.98 -3.34
C TRP A 17 8.33 1.92 -4.72
N ALA A 18 9.10 1.70 -5.80
CA ALA A 18 8.58 1.37 -7.12
C ALA A 18 8.31 -0.14 -7.25
N GLN A 19 7.04 -0.54 -7.27
CA GLN A 19 6.64 -1.95 -7.29
C GLN A 19 7.16 -2.66 -8.55
N GLN A 20 7.62 -3.90 -8.43
CA GLN A 20 8.09 -4.68 -9.58
C GLN A 20 7.02 -5.62 -10.12
N GLN A 21 6.18 -6.19 -9.24
CA GLN A 21 5.04 -7.00 -9.64
C GLN A 21 3.76 -6.15 -9.69
N ALA A 22 2.88 -6.40 -10.67
CA ALA A 22 1.63 -5.66 -10.83
C ALA A 22 0.72 -5.72 -9.59
N SER A 23 0.75 -6.85 -8.88
CA SER A 23 -0.12 -7.13 -7.72
C SER A 23 0.60 -6.95 -6.37
N SER A 24 1.74 -6.26 -6.33
CA SER A 24 2.53 -5.99 -5.11
C SER A 24 2.33 -4.59 -4.51
N CYS A 25 1.42 -3.78 -5.05
CA CYS A 25 1.16 -2.41 -4.57
C CYS A 25 0.85 -2.32 -3.07
N ALA A 26 0.14 -3.31 -2.52
CA ALA A 26 -0.15 -3.39 -1.10
C ALA A 26 1.12 -3.66 -0.27
N ILE A 27 2.02 -4.52 -0.74
CA ILE A 27 3.29 -4.84 -0.08
C ILE A 27 4.17 -3.60 -0.01
N ALA A 28 4.31 -2.90 -1.14
CA ALA A 28 5.02 -1.62 -1.20
C ALA A 28 4.39 -0.56 -0.27
N SER A 29 3.06 -0.49 -0.22
CA SER A 29 2.34 0.45 0.65
C SER A 29 2.51 0.14 2.14
N ILE A 30 2.47 -1.13 2.53
CA ILE A 30 2.75 -1.58 3.91
C ILE A 30 4.16 -1.16 4.31
N TRP A 31 5.17 -1.44 3.48
CA TRP A 31 6.54 -1.05 3.77
C TRP A 31 6.69 0.46 3.95
N MET A 32 6.13 1.26 3.02
CA MET A 32 6.24 2.73 3.08
C MET A 32 5.55 3.29 4.33
N ALA A 33 4.33 2.83 4.62
CA ALA A 33 3.58 3.27 5.80
C ALA A 33 4.27 2.84 7.09
N ARG A 34 4.79 1.62 7.17
CA ARG A 34 5.52 1.11 8.34
C ARG A 34 6.78 1.92 8.60
N ASN A 35 7.59 2.13 7.56
CA ASN A 35 8.84 2.86 7.69
C ASN A 35 8.59 4.32 8.07
N GLN A 36 7.56 4.95 7.52
CA GLN A 36 7.18 6.30 7.96
C GLN A 36 6.71 6.29 9.42
N ALA A 37 5.80 5.39 9.82
CA ALA A 37 5.27 5.35 11.18
C ALA A 37 6.37 5.13 12.24
N LEU A 38 7.33 4.25 11.93
CA LEU A 38 8.45 3.92 12.82
C LEU A 38 9.69 4.81 12.64
N GLN A 39 9.66 5.77 11.71
CA GLN A 39 10.82 6.60 11.35
C GLN A 39 12.06 5.77 10.97
N MET A 40 11.83 4.69 10.23
CA MET A 40 12.87 3.72 9.85
C MET A 40 13.28 3.89 8.38
N THR A 41 14.56 3.64 8.11
CA THR A 41 15.11 3.51 6.75
C THR A 41 15.61 2.09 6.52
N VAL A 42 14.69 1.12 6.41
CA VAL A 42 15.07 -0.30 6.28
C VAL A 42 15.07 -0.73 4.82
N ASN A 43 16.22 -1.16 4.32
CA ASN A 43 16.31 -1.86 3.04
C ASN A 43 15.79 -3.30 3.20
N GLU A 44 14.53 -3.54 2.88
CA GLU A 44 13.89 -4.86 2.91
C GLU A 44 13.38 -5.24 1.52
N ALA A 45 13.63 -6.48 1.06
CA ALA A 45 13.28 -6.91 -0.30
C ALA A 45 11.78 -7.21 -0.49
N GLU A 46 11.23 -6.92 -1.68
CA GLU A 46 9.81 -7.13 -2.07
C GLU A 46 9.34 -8.52 -1.74
N TRP A 47 10.17 -9.48 -2.16
CA TRP A 47 9.92 -10.90 -2.05
C TRP A 47 9.79 -11.34 -0.59
N ALA A 48 10.73 -10.89 0.27
CA ALA A 48 10.75 -11.26 1.67
C ALA A 48 9.54 -10.69 2.42
N LEU A 49 9.18 -9.43 2.16
CA LEU A 49 8.01 -8.82 2.79
C LEU A 49 6.69 -9.43 2.28
N ALA A 50 6.58 -9.67 0.98
CA ALA A 50 5.42 -10.34 0.39
C ALA A 50 5.24 -11.75 0.98
N TRP A 51 6.33 -12.51 1.06
CA TRP A 51 6.33 -13.87 1.61
C TRP A 51 5.76 -13.90 3.01
N ARG A 52 6.27 -13.05 3.91
CA ARG A 52 5.76 -12.96 5.29
C ARG A 52 4.31 -12.50 5.34
N THR A 53 3.99 -11.38 4.69
CA THR A 53 2.64 -10.79 4.73
C THR A 53 1.59 -11.79 4.27
N TYR A 54 1.78 -12.41 3.11
CA TYR A 54 0.79 -13.31 2.54
C TYR A 54 0.67 -14.62 3.32
N HIS A 55 1.76 -15.19 3.84
CA HIS A 55 1.67 -16.41 4.65
C HIS A 55 1.08 -16.17 6.03
N GLN A 56 1.41 -15.06 6.69
CA GLN A 56 0.85 -14.76 8.02
C GLN A 56 -0.62 -14.38 7.94
N VAL A 57 -0.99 -13.57 6.96
CA VAL A 57 -2.33 -12.97 6.91
C VAL A 57 -3.31 -13.83 6.14
N VAL A 58 -2.91 -14.37 4.98
CA VAL A 58 -3.84 -15.11 4.11
C VAL A 58 -3.85 -16.59 4.48
N ALA A 59 -2.67 -17.19 4.67
CA ALA A 59 -2.58 -18.61 5.07
C ALA A 59 -2.68 -18.81 6.60
N GLY A 60 -2.70 -17.74 7.41
CA GLY A 60 -2.87 -17.81 8.86
C GLY A 60 -1.68 -18.46 9.60
N LEU A 61 -0.50 -18.47 9.00
CA LEU A 61 0.67 -19.13 9.59
C LEU A 61 1.32 -18.25 10.66
N VAL A 62 1.48 -18.79 11.87
CA VAL A 62 2.16 -18.11 12.99
C VAL A 62 3.68 -18.08 12.77
N ALA A 63 4.24 -19.17 12.26
CA ALA A 63 5.64 -19.27 11.87
C ALA A 63 5.73 -19.37 10.35
N VAL A 64 6.36 -18.38 9.71
CA VAL A 64 6.58 -18.37 8.27
C VAL A 64 7.92 -19.07 7.99
N PRO A 65 7.97 -20.07 7.10
CA PRO A 65 9.23 -20.66 6.68
C PRO A 65 10.13 -19.63 6.00
N GLU A 66 11.43 -19.89 5.93
CA GLU A 66 12.37 -19.00 5.22
C GLU A 66 11.89 -18.77 3.78
N ALA A 67 11.99 -17.52 3.32
CA ALA A 67 11.58 -17.18 1.96
C ALA A 67 12.52 -17.86 0.96
N PRO A 68 12.00 -18.54 -0.07
CA PRO A 68 12.85 -19.06 -1.14
C PRO A 68 13.55 -17.91 -1.88
N ALA A 69 14.51 -18.22 -2.75
CA ALA A 69 15.21 -17.21 -3.54
C ALA A 69 14.21 -16.31 -4.31
N PRO A 70 14.43 -14.99 -4.38
CA PRO A 70 13.54 -14.09 -5.11
C PRO A 70 13.40 -14.50 -6.58
N MET A 71 12.17 -14.50 -7.08
CA MET A 71 11.89 -14.75 -8.49
C MET A 71 10.83 -13.81 -9.04
N SER A 72 10.91 -13.55 -10.34
CA SER A 72 9.84 -12.88 -11.08
C SER A 72 8.80 -13.91 -11.49
N LEU A 73 7.54 -13.63 -11.19
CA LEU A 73 6.43 -14.49 -11.56
C LEU A 73 5.73 -13.91 -12.80
N SER A 74 5.42 -14.77 -13.77
CA SER A 74 4.64 -14.37 -14.95
C SER A 74 3.15 -14.39 -14.60
N PRO A 75 2.42 -13.26 -14.68
CA PRO A 75 1.00 -13.23 -14.34
C PRO A 75 0.17 -14.27 -15.11
N GLY A 76 0.50 -14.54 -16.38
CA GLY A 76 -0.19 -15.53 -17.22
C GLY A 76 -0.02 -16.98 -16.78
N ALA A 77 0.93 -17.28 -15.88
CA ALA A 77 1.12 -18.60 -15.30
C ALA A 77 0.36 -18.81 -13.98
N HIS A 78 -0.37 -17.78 -13.51
CA HIS A 78 -1.01 -17.78 -12.20
C HIS A 78 -2.51 -17.48 -12.29
N GLN A 79 -3.28 -18.13 -11.42
CA GLN A 79 -4.72 -17.93 -11.36
C GLN A 79 -5.07 -16.60 -10.67
N ASN A 80 -6.22 -16.04 -11.01
CA ASN A 80 -6.74 -14.85 -10.35
C ASN A 80 -7.53 -15.24 -9.09
N ASN A 81 -6.85 -15.74 -8.05
CA ASN A 81 -7.41 -16.05 -6.73
C ASN A 81 -6.37 -15.88 -5.60
N GLN A 82 -6.75 -16.12 -4.34
CA GLN A 82 -5.85 -16.03 -3.17
C GLN A 82 -5.38 -17.40 -2.64
N GLU A 83 -5.49 -18.47 -3.44
CA GLU A 83 -5.22 -19.84 -2.97
C GLU A 83 -3.72 -20.10 -2.74
N THR A 84 -2.85 -19.38 -3.45
CA THR A 84 -1.40 -19.56 -3.34
C THR A 84 -0.70 -18.21 -3.26
N PHE A 85 0.51 -18.20 -2.68
CA PHE A 85 1.40 -17.05 -2.70
C PHE A 85 1.62 -16.52 -4.13
N GLY A 86 1.87 -17.43 -5.08
CA GLY A 86 2.11 -17.06 -6.48
C GLY A 86 0.91 -16.36 -7.12
N ASN A 87 -0.31 -16.86 -6.88
CA ASN A 87 -1.53 -16.24 -7.40
C ASN A 87 -1.72 -14.82 -6.85
N MET A 88 -1.48 -14.61 -5.55
CA MET A 88 -1.58 -13.28 -4.95
C MET A 88 -0.48 -12.32 -5.41
N PHE A 89 0.77 -12.76 -5.40
CA PHE A 89 1.91 -11.91 -5.72
C PHE A 89 1.97 -11.54 -7.20
N ALA A 90 1.59 -12.47 -8.09
CA ALA A 90 1.69 -12.28 -9.54
C ALA A 90 0.42 -11.70 -10.19
N ASN A 91 -0.78 -12.00 -9.67
CA ASN A 91 -2.03 -11.74 -10.41
C ASN A 91 -3.16 -11.12 -9.57
N PHE A 92 -3.47 -11.64 -8.37
CA PHE A 92 -4.67 -11.24 -7.62
C PHE A 92 -4.47 -10.04 -6.68
N GLY A 93 -3.38 -10.03 -5.90
CA GLY A 93 -3.16 -9.05 -4.83
C GLY A 93 -3.84 -9.42 -3.50
N THR A 94 -4.28 -8.39 -2.76
CA THR A 94 -4.79 -8.51 -1.39
C THR A 94 -5.92 -7.52 -1.09
N PHE A 95 -6.59 -7.68 0.05
CA PHE A 95 -7.69 -6.83 0.50
C PHE A 95 -7.30 -5.92 1.66
N MET A 96 -8.04 -4.83 1.85
CA MET A 96 -7.74 -3.86 2.92
C MET A 96 -7.77 -4.50 4.32
N GLY A 97 -8.67 -5.45 4.58
CA GLY A 97 -8.69 -6.18 5.85
C GLY A 97 -7.41 -6.97 6.11
N GLN A 98 -6.81 -7.54 5.05
CA GLN A 98 -5.54 -8.25 5.12
C GLN A 98 -4.38 -7.27 5.33
N VAL A 99 -4.38 -6.13 4.65
CA VAL A 99 -3.41 -5.04 4.88
C VAL A 99 -3.47 -4.57 6.34
N ALA A 100 -4.66 -4.31 6.88
CA ALA A 100 -4.84 -3.89 8.26
C ALA A 100 -4.31 -4.94 9.26
N GLN A 101 -4.50 -6.23 8.97
CA GLN A 101 -3.95 -7.29 9.82
C GLN A 101 -2.42 -7.37 9.73
N ALA A 102 -1.83 -7.19 8.54
CA ALA A 102 -0.37 -7.15 8.37
C ALA A 102 0.26 -6.02 9.20
N ILE A 103 -0.34 -4.82 9.16
CA ILE A 103 0.10 -3.66 9.96
C ILE A 103 0.08 -3.99 11.46
N ARG A 104 -0.96 -4.66 11.96
CA ARG A 104 -1.03 -5.09 13.36
C ARG A 104 0.01 -6.14 13.72
N ASN A 105 0.27 -7.09 12.83
CA ASN A 105 1.31 -8.11 13.03
C ASN A 105 2.72 -7.49 13.11
N ASP A 106 2.95 -6.39 12.40
CA ASP A 106 4.18 -5.60 12.45
C ASP A 106 4.27 -4.69 13.70
N GLY A 107 3.32 -4.81 14.64
CA GLY A 107 3.31 -4.10 15.91
C GLY A 107 2.75 -2.68 15.85
N LEU A 108 2.15 -2.27 14.74
CA LEU A 108 1.56 -0.94 14.56
C LEU A 108 0.05 -0.93 14.89
N THR A 109 -0.47 0.26 15.18
CA THR A 109 -1.89 0.46 15.49
C THR A 109 -2.66 0.96 14.26
N VAL A 110 -3.73 0.26 13.90
CA VAL A 110 -4.74 0.77 12.96
C VAL A 110 -5.79 1.57 13.74
N THR A 111 -5.69 2.90 13.69
CA THR A 111 -6.52 3.81 14.50
C THR A 111 -7.91 4.05 13.91
N HIS A 112 -8.06 3.89 12.60
CA HIS A 112 -9.34 3.98 11.91
C HIS A 112 -9.30 3.23 10.58
N LEU A 113 -10.42 2.61 10.20
CA LEU A 113 -10.64 1.95 8.92
C LEU A 113 -12.00 2.38 8.38
N THR A 114 -12.05 2.93 7.18
CA THR A 114 -13.31 3.29 6.53
C THR A 114 -14.00 2.06 5.92
N ASN A 115 -15.32 2.16 5.77
CA ASN A 115 -16.12 1.18 5.01
C ASN A 115 -15.72 1.17 3.53
N PHE A 116 -15.90 0.03 2.87
CA PHE A 116 -15.71 -0.07 1.42
C PHE A 116 -16.79 0.73 0.69
N THR A 117 -16.44 1.94 0.25
CA THR A 117 -17.38 2.86 -0.39
C THR A 117 -16.64 3.72 -1.40
N ARG A 118 -17.20 3.88 -2.59
CA ARG A 118 -16.62 4.75 -3.63
C ARG A 118 -16.67 6.19 -3.18
N GLY A 119 -15.50 6.81 -3.14
CA GLY A 119 -15.38 8.24 -2.89
C GLY A 119 -15.20 8.61 -1.43
N ASN A 120 -14.57 7.73 -0.65
CA ASN A 120 -14.00 8.11 0.64
C ASN A 120 -13.01 9.27 0.46
N THR A 121 -12.82 10.07 1.52
CA THR A 121 -11.84 11.16 1.55
C THR A 121 -10.84 10.93 2.68
N VAL A 122 -9.60 11.33 2.43
CA VAL A 122 -8.54 11.32 3.43
C VAL A 122 -8.78 12.46 4.40
N ASP A 123 -8.88 12.14 5.68
CA ASP A 123 -8.88 13.09 6.78
C ASP A 123 -7.43 13.53 7.03
N GLY A 124 -7.06 14.66 6.40
CA GLY A 124 -5.71 15.21 6.53
C GLY A 124 -5.33 15.62 7.95
N ALA A 125 -6.29 15.75 8.89
CA ALA A 125 -5.99 16.04 10.29
C ALA A 125 -5.46 14.82 11.05
N ARG A 126 -5.65 13.61 10.51
CA ARG A 126 -5.10 12.36 11.06
C ARG A 126 -3.71 12.05 10.55
N LEU A 127 -3.20 12.83 9.59
CA LEU A 127 -1.89 12.59 9.00
C LEU A 127 -0.81 13.40 9.70
N SER A 128 0.36 12.78 9.87
CA SER A 128 1.57 13.44 10.34
C SER A 128 2.81 12.71 9.80
N ASP A 129 3.99 13.24 10.09
CA ASP A 129 5.27 12.62 9.71
C ASP A 129 5.45 11.20 10.26
N THR A 130 4.68 10.83 11.29
CA THR A 130 4.69 9.50 11.93
C THR A 130 3.32 8.80 11.89
N ALA A 131 2.31 9.40 11.26
CA ALA A 131 0.96 8.86 11.18
C ALA A 131 0.45 8.84 9.73
N PRO A 132 0.91 7.90 8.90
CA PRO A 132 0.43 7.75 7.53
C PRO A 132 -0.94 7.05 7.47
N ALA A 133 -1.54 7.07 6.28
CA ALA A 133 -2.66 6.21 5.94
C ALA A 133 -2.39 5.40 4.66
N ILE A 134 -2.91 4.18 4.59
CA ILE A 134 -2.94 3.39 3.34
C ILE A 134 -4.32 3.53 2.72
N VAL A 135 -4.36 3.86 1.42
CA VAL A 135 -5.58 4.07 0.65
C VAL A 135 -5.70 2.97 -0.40
N LEU A 136 -6.85 2.30 -0.43
CA LEU A 136 -7.27 1.45 -1.53
C LEU A 136 -8.01 2.28 -2.57
N LEU A 137 -7.53 2.24 -3.80
CA LEU A 137 -8.13 2.83 -4.99
C LEU A 137 -8.88 1.77 -5.79
N GLY A 138 -9.91 2.21 -6.52
CA GLY A 138 -10.58 1.41 -7.54
C GLY A 138 -10.88 2.20 -8.82
N TRP A 139 -10.75 1.52 -9.96
CA TRP A 139 -11.18 1.99 -11.28
C TRP A 139 -12.42 1.23 -11.73
N TYR A 140 -13.27 1.91 -12.49
CA TYR A 140 -14.62 1.44 -12.80
C TYR A 140 -14.99 1.65 -14.26
N GLU A 141 -15.64 0.63 -14.83
CA GLU A 141 -16.37 0.71 -16.08
C GLU A 141 -17.86 0.60 -15.76
N GLY A 142 -18.54 1.74 -15.72
CA GLY A 142 -19.90 1.84 -15.20
C GLY A 142 -19.98 1.45 -13.72
N SER A 143 -20.77 0.42 -13.40
CA SER A 143 -20.90 -0.12 -12.05
C SER A 143 -19.86 -1.20 -11.72
N THR A 144 -19.06 -1.67 -12.68
CA THR A 144 -18.14 -2.79 -12.50
C THR A 144 -16.73 -2.29 -12.17
N ARG A 145 -16.10 -2.84 -11.13
CA ARG A 145 -14.71 -2.53 -10.75
C ARG A 145 -13.77 -3.28 -11.70
N ASN A 146 -12.90 -2.55 -12.41
CA ASN A 146 -11.97 -3.09 -13.40
C ASN A 146 -10.49 -2.99 -12.96
N GLY A 147 -10.23 -2.51 -11.75
CA GLY A 147 -8.87 -2.45 -11.23
C GLY A 147 -8.82 -1.95 -9.80
N GLY A 148 -7.74 -2.27 -9.11
CA GLY A 148 -7.46 -1.82 -7.75
C GLY A 148 -6.00 -1.48 -7.59
N HIS A 149 -5.69 -0.55 -6.67
CA HIS A 149 -4.32 -0.16 -6.37
C HIS A 149 -4.22 0.36 -4.94
N PHE A 150 -3.11 0.09 -4.28
CA PHE A 150 -2.84 0.66 -2.96
C PHE A 150 -1.79 1.77 -3.08
N ILE A 151 -2.03 2.87 -2.35
CA ILE A 151 -1.09 3.99 -2.20
C ILE A 151 -1.01 4.39 -0.73
N VAL A 152 -0.03 5.21 -0.37
CA VAL A 152 0.10 5.78 0.98
C VAL A 152 -0.23 7.26 0.94
N ALA A 153 -1.16 7.72 1.76
CA ALA A 153 -1.32 9.12 2.11
C ALA A 153 -0.37 9.42 3.29
N SER A 154 0.75 10.07 3.00
CA SER A 154 1.87 10.23 3.93
C SER A 154 1.62 11.35 4.93
N ARG A 155 1.50 12.59 4.45
CA ARG A 155 1.36 13.80 5.27
C ARG A 155 0.52 14.86 4.55
N ARG A 156 0.07 15.86 5.32
CA ARG A 156 -0.47 17.09 4.76
C ARG A 156 0.65 18.11 4.61
N ALA A 157 0.91 18.55 3.38
CA ALA A 157 1.88 19.60 3.10
C ALA A 157 1.38 20.98 3.58
N THR A 158 2.27 21.95 3.73
CA THR A 158 1.90 23.33 4.14
C THR A 158 0.91 23.99 3.16
N SER A 159 0.96 23.59 1.89
CA SER A 159 0.00 23.98 0.85
C SER A 159 -1.44 23.50 1.10
N GLY A 160 -1.63 22.62 2.10
CA GLY A 160 -2.90 21.98 2.44
C GLY A 160 -3.20 20.72 1.62
N LYS A 161 -2.38 20.40 0.62
CA LYS A 161 -2.46 19.16 -0.16
C LYS A 161 -1.98 17.96 0.65
N ILE A 162 -2.44 16.77 0.26
CA ILE A 162 -1.95 15.50 0.81
C ILE A 162 -0.87 14.95 -0.11
N VAL A 163 0.24 14.55 0.49
CA VAL A 163 1.35 13.86 -0.16
C VAL A 163 0.99 12.38 -0.27
N TYR A 164 0.84 11.89 -1.50
CA TYR A 164 0.58 10.49 -1.81
C TYR A 164 1.84 9.83 -2.39
N LEU A 165 2.21 8.68 -1.81
CA LEU A 165 3.28 7.82 -2.28
C LEU A 165 2.67 6.68 -3.08
N ASP A 166 2.98 6.64 -4.37
CA ASP A 166 2.38 5.75 -5.35
C ASP A 166 3.39 4.67 -5.76
N PRO A 167 3.15 3.39 -5.42
CA PRO A 167 4.01 2.31 -5.83
C PRO A 167 4.16 2.15 -7.35
N ALA A 168 3.18 2.60 -8.14
CA ALA A 168 3.22 2.51 -9.59
C ALA A 168 4.28 3.45 -10.17
N GLY A 169 5.46 2.89 -10.43
CA GLY A 169 6.65 3.63 -10.88
C GLY A 169 7.31 4.46 -9.77
N GLY A 170 6.98 4.20 -8.50
CA GLY A 170 7.55 4.87 -7.31
C GLY A 170 7.50 6.39 -7.40
N ARG A 171 6.28 6.92 -7.49
CA ARG A 171 5.98 8.33 -7.71
C ARG A 171 5.48 8.99 -6.43
N LEU A 172 5.81 10.26 -6.26
CA LEU A 172 5.19 11.13 -5.26
C LEU A 172 4.18 12.03 -5.98
N ARG A 173 3.03 12.29 -5.35
CA ARG A 173 2.01 13.20 -5.86
C ARG A 173 1.42 14.02 -4.74
N GLU A 174 1.17 15.30 -5.01
CA GLU A 174 0.41 16.14 -4.11
C GLU A 174 -0.96 16.46 -4.70
N LEU A 175 -2.00 15.95 -4.04
CA LEU A 175 -3.38 16.09 -4.48
C LEU A 175 -4.22 16.64 -3.32
N GLY A 176 -5.49 16.94 -3.57
CA GLY A 176 -6.43 17.20 -2.48
C GLY A 176 -6.66 15.95 -1.61
N VAL A 177 -7.56 16.07 -0.64
CA VAL A 177 -8.00 14.97 0.24
C VAL A 177 -8.76 13.83 -0.47
N GLY A 178 -8.82 13.84 -1.80
CA GLY A 178 -9.70 12.98 -2.59
C GLY A 178 -11.00 13.69 -2.98
N PRO A 179 -12.05 12.96 -3.40
CA PRO A 179 -12.14 11.50 -3.45
C PRO A 179 -11.52 10.84 -4.70
N VAL A 180 -10.83 11.63 -5.52
CA VAL A 180 -10.40 11.23 -6.86
C VAL A 180 -8.88 11.20 -6.96
N TYR A 181 -8.37 10.05 -7.37
CA TYR A 181 -7.02 9.87 -7.86
C TYR A 181 -6.95 10.08 -9.38
N LEU A 182 -5.74 10.20 -9.92
CA LEU A 182 -5.53 10.36 -11.36
C LEU A 182 -6.21 9.24 -12.17
N GLY A 183 -6.59 9.58 -13.40
CA GLY A 183 -7.26 8.63 -14.31
C GLY A 183 -8.62 8.14 -13.78
N ASN A 184 -9.33 8.96 -13.01
CA ASN A 184 -10.63 8.67 -12.41
C ASN A 184 -10.64 7.57 -11.32
N GLY A 185 -9.47 7.20 -10.78
CA GLY A 185 -9.40 6.28 -9.66
C GLY A 185 -10.15 6.83 -8.45
N ARG A 186 -10.96 6.01 -7.77
CA ARG A 186 -11.76 6.43 -6.62
C ARG A 186 -11.18 5.84 -5.35
N PHE A 187 -11.16 6.63 -4.29
CA PHE A 187 -10.76 6.14 -2.97
C PHE A 187 -11.90 5.26 -2.42
N GLU A 188 -11.59 4.01 -2.12
CA GLU A 188 -12.56 2.99 -1.70
C GLU A 188 -12.49 2.70 -0.21
N GLN A 189 -11.28 2.57 0.33
CA GLN A 189 -11.03 2.35 1.75
C GLN A 189 -9.76 3.06 2.18
N ILE A 190 -9.71 3.49 3.44
CA ILE A 190 -8.57 4.17 4.03
C ILE A 190 -8.32 3.58 5.41
N ILE A 191 -7.08 3.19 5.70
CA ILE A 191 -6.63 2.85 7.05
C ILE A 191 -5.64 3.89 7.54
N TYR A 192 -5.84 4.38 8.76
CA TYR A 192 -4.92 5.31 9.43
C TYR A 192 -4.06 4.54 10.41
N ILE A 193 -2.77 4.82 10.42
CA ILE A 193 -1.75 4.00 11.07
C ILE A 193 -0.92 4.88 12.00
N THR A 194 -0.59 4.37 13.18
CA THR A 194 0.43 4.95 14.08
C THR A 194 1.34 3.85 14.58
N ALA A 195 2.54 4.24 15.05
CA ALA A 195 3.35 3.39 15.91
C ALA A 195 2.63 3.07 17.24
#